data_AF-A0A409YCC8-F1
#
_entry.id   AF-A0A409YCC8-F1
#
_cell.length_a   1.000
_cell.length_b   1.000
_cell.length_c   1.000
_cell.angle_alpha   90.00
_cell.angle_beta   90.00
_cell.angle_gamma   90.00
#
_symmetry.space_group_name_H-M   'P 1'
#
loop_
_entity.id
_entity.type
_entity.pdbx_description
1 polymer ?
#
loop_
_entity_poly.entity_id
_entity_poly.type
_entity_poly.pdbx_seq_one_letter_code
_entity_poly.pdbx_strand_id
1 'polypeptide(L)'
;MNIPSLSDGQVGSRFITQDEVESAKARREEQWKAAYARLGQEPPPQQQDEVYDGRSLAEKLAANKIAKQEEWEEKTKLANQFRALEEDEIMFLDSIREKQEAEERQRREMDGEELKSFKEAVAARTSALNKPSSDVPSIASPESSTKPKQPQPKKDVKKSLKGMIVKKKTKPLGVTSKPSQKPIHKDNDEQPPGTTKFLENKESDDELPSSKRRKIADSQ
;
A
#
# COMPACT_ATOMS: atom_id res chain seq x y z
N MET A 1 27.51 5.58 -48.52
CA MET A 1 26.13 5.18 -48.17
C MET A 1 25.38 4.94 -49.47
N ASN A 2 25.29 3.70 -49.93
CA ASN A 2 24.49 3.36 -51.12
C ASN A 2 23.03 3.29 -50.70
N ILE A 3 22.23 4.26 -51.15
CA ILE A 3 20.78 4.27 -50.97
C ILE A 3 20.22 3.44 -52.13
N PRO A 4 19.59 2.28 -51.90
CA PRO A 4 19.02 1.50 -52.99
C PRO A 4 17.87 2.29 -53.64
N SER A 5 18.03 2.58 -54.94
CA SER A 5 17.03 3.27 -55.75
C SER A 5 15.81 2.39 -55.97
N LEU A 6 14.64 2.87 -55.58
CA LEU A 6 13.33 2.21 -55.78
C LEU A 6 12.81 2.35 -57.22
N SER A 7 13.56 2.98 -58.12
CA SER A 7 13.06 3.40 -59.45
C SER A 7 13.36 2.44 -60.60
N ASP A 8 14.14 1.37 -60.40
CA ASP A 8 14.65 0.52 -61.51
C ASP A 8 13.94 -0.83 -61.68
N GLY A 9 12.81 -1.04 -60.98
CA GLY A 9 11.99 -2.23 -61.13
C GLY A 9 10.83 -1.96 -62.08
N GLN A 10 10.82 -2.60 -63.25
CA GLN A 10 9.72 -2.75 -64.20
C GLN A 10 8.31 -2.54 -63.60
N VAL A 11 7.71 -1.38 -63.84
CA VAL A 11 6.36 -0.99 -63.35
C VAL A 11 5.20 -1.80 -63.95
N GLY A 12 5.48 -2.83 -64.75
CA GLY A 12 4.48 -3.71 -65.38
C GLY A 12 3.93 -4.83 -64.49
N SER A 13 4.50 -5.03 -63.30
CA SER A 13 4.02 -5.99 -62.29
C SER A 13 4.14 -5.36 -60.90
N ARG A 14 3.21 -4.46 -60.58
CA ARG A 14 3.03 -3.86 -59.24
C ARG A 14 1.77 -4.36 -58.54
N PHE A 15 0.94 -5.10 -59.27
CA PHE A 15 -0.21 -5.79 -58.73
C PHE A 15 0.20 -7.23 -58.42
N ILE A 16 0.18 -7.55 -57.14
CA ILE A 16 0.43 -8.89 -56.62
C ILE A 16 -0.94 -9.55 -56.50
N THR A 17 -1.08 -10.80 -56.94
CA THR A 17 -2.33 -11.53 -56.79
C THR A 17 -2.56 -11.89 -55.32
N GLN A 18 -3.82 -12.05 -54.92
CA GLN A 18 -4.14 -12.42 -53.54
C GLN A 18 -3.45 -13.72 -53.13
N ASP A 19 -3.36 -14.70 -54.03
CA ASP A 19 -2.68 -15.98 -53.82
C ASP A 19 -1.16 -15.80 -53.57
N GLU A 20 -0.51 -14.86 -54.27
CA GLU A 20 0.90 -14.57 -54.05
C GLU A 20 1.14 -13.91 -52.69
N VAL A 21 0.23 -13.05 -52.23
CA VAL A 21 0.27 -12.48 -50.87
C VAL A 21 0.06 -13.56 -49.81
N GLU A 22 -0.90 -14.45 -50.01
CA GLU A 22 -1.23 -15.52 -49.06
C GLU A 22 -0.10 -16.55 -48.96
N SER A 23 0.47 -16.99 -50.08
CA SER A 23 1.62 -17.89 -50.08
C SER A 23 2.88 -17.26 -49.45
N ALA A 24 3.08 -15.94 -49.61
CA ALA A 24 4.15 -15.22 -48.94
C ALA A 24 3.94 -15.13 -47.41
N LYS A 25 2.69 -14.95 -46.96
CA LYS A 25 2.33 -14.99 -45.53
C LYS A 25 2.55 -16.40 -44.95
N ALA A 26 2.10 -17.44 -45.63
CA ALA A 26 2.27 -18.84 -45.20
C ALA A 26 3.76 -19.21 -45.04
N ARG A 27 4.61 -18.88 -46.02
CA ARG A 27 6.06 -19.10 -45.93
C ARG A 27 6.68 -18.37 -44.74
N ARG A 28 6.23 -17.16 -44.45
CA ARG A 28 6.71 -16.38 -43.31
C ARG A 28 6.27 -17.00 -41.98
N GLU A 29 5.03 -17.46 -41.89
CA GLU A 29 4.50 -18.14 -40.71
C GLU A 29 5.20 -19.48 -40.46
N GLU A 30 5.47 -20.27 -41.49
CA GLU A 30 6.23 -21.51 -41.39
C GLU A 30 7.65 -21.27 -40.87
N GLN A 31 8.34 -20.26 -41.42
CA GLN A 31 9.69 -19.87 -40.96
C GLN A 31 9.66 -19.39 -39.52
N TRP A 32 8.65 -18.61 -39.14
CA TRP A 32 8.47 -18.12 -37.78
C TRP A 32 8.19 -19.27 -36.80
N LYS A 33 7.27 -20.18 -37.14
CA LYS A 33 6.98 -21.38 -36.36
C LYS A 33 8.20 -22.28 -36.23
N ALA A 34 8.97 -22.46 -37.31
CA ALA A 34 10.22 -23.23 -37.28
C ALA A 34 11.28 -22.57 -36.39
N ALA A 35 11.37 -21.24 -36.39
CA ALA A 35 12.30 -20.50 -35.52
C ALA A 35 11.93 -20.68 -34.03
N TYR A 36 10.65 -20.62 -33.69
CA TYR A 36 10.15 -20.85 -32.32
C TYR A 36 10.30 -22.32 -31.89
N ALA A 37 10.01 -23.27 -32.78
CA ALA A 37 10.24 -24.69 -32.54
C ALA A 37 11.72 -24.99 -32.28
N ARG A 38 12.64 -24.33 -33.01
CA ARG A 38 14.08 -24.42 -32.77
C ARG A 38 14.48 -23.84 -31.40
N LEU A 39 13.79 -22.80 -30.94
CA LEU A 39 14.01 -22.19 -29.62
C LEU A 39 13.38 -23.01 -28.46
N GLY A 40 12.56 -24.01 -28.78
CA GLY A 40 11.85 -24.83 -27.79
C GLY A 40 10.72 -24.09 -27.07
N GLN A 41 10.27 -22.97 -27.64
CA GLN A 41 9.14 -22.18 -27.14
C GLN A 41 7.96 -22.30 -28.10
N GLU A 42 6.75 -22.36 -27.55
CA GLU A 42 5.56 -22.25 -28.38
C GLU A 42 5.50 -20.83 -28.98
N PRO A 43 5.23 -20.68 -30.29
CA PRO A 43 4.97 -19.38 -30.87
C PRO A 43 3.87 -18.68 -30.07
N PRO A 44 4.06 -17.40 -29.69
CA PRO A 44 3.00 -16.62 -29.08
C PRO A 44 1.74 -16.71 -29.94
N PRO A 45 0.54 -16.77 -29.33
CA PRO A 45 -0.70 -16.81 -30.08
C PRO A 45 -0.71 -15.65 -31.06
N GLN A 46 -0.92 -15.95 -32.34
CA GLN A 46 -1.02 -14.94 -33.38
C GLN A 46 -2.03 -13.91 -32.93
N GLN A 47 -1.60 -12.65 -32.86
CA GLN A 47 -2.51 -11.53 -32.66
C GLN A 47 -3.50 -11.62 -33.82
N GLN A 48 -4.75 -11.97 -33.51
CA GLN A 48 -5.79 -12.05 -34.52
C GLN A 48 -5.84 -10.69 -35.21
N ASP A 49 -5.77 -10.68 -36.53
CA ASP A 49 -5.94 -9.45 -37.30
C ASP A 49 -7.23 -8.81 -36.79
N GLU A 50 -7.09 -7.63 -36.16
CA GLU A 50 -8.22 -6.94 -35.54
C GLU A 50 -9.33 -6.85 -36.58
N VAL A 51 -10.49 -7.43 -36.27
CA VAL A 51 -11.66 -7.42 -37.14
C VAL A 51 -11.82 -5.99 -37.63
N TYR A 52 -11.83 -5.82 -38.96
CA TYR A 52 -11.85 -4.50 -39.58
C TYR A 52 -13.02 -3.68 -39.04
N ASP A 53 -12.70 -2.80 -38.10
CA ASP A 53 -13.66 -1.91 -37.49
C ASP A 53 -13.88 -0.73 -38.43
N GLY A 54 -15.11 -0.61 -38.93
CA GLY A 54 -15.56 0.42 -39.87
C GLY A 54 -15.57 1.83 -39.30
N ARG A 55 -15.30 2.01 -38.00
CA ARG A 55 -15.08 3.32 -37.40
C ARG A 55 -13.84 4.00 -37.95
N SER A 56 -13.90 5.32 -38.07
CA SER A 56 -12.76 6.12 -38.51
C SER A 56 -11.60 6.00 -37.52
N LEU A 57 -10.36 6.11 -38.00
CA LEU A 57 -9.18 6.14 -37.12
C LEU A 57 -9.29 7.24 -36.04
N ALA A 58 -9.91 8.37 -36.38
CA ALA A 58 -10.16 9.45 -35.43
C ALA A 58 -11.03 9.00 -34.25
N GLU A 59 -12.08 8.22 -34.52
CA GLU A 59 -12.97 7.68 -33.49
C GLU A 59 -12.24 6.64 -32.63
N LYS A 60 -11.41 5.78 -33.23
CA LYS A 60 -10.58 4.81 -32.50
C LYS A 60 -9.59 5.49 -31.55
N LEU A 61 -8.94 6.57 -32.01
CA LEU A 61 -8.01 7.34 -31.19
C LEU A 61 -8.73 8.11 -30.08
N ALA A 62 -9.92 8.65 -30.37
CA ALA A 62 -10.75 9.30 -29.36
C ALA A 62 -11.18 8.30 -28.28
N ALA A 63 -11.67 7.12 -28.66
CA ALA A 63 -12.04 6.06 -27.72
C ALA A 63 -10.85 5.63 -26.84
N ASN A 64 -9.65 5.47 -27.42
CA ASN A 64 -8.44 5.15 -26.65
C ASN A 64 -8.06 6.24 -25.65
N LYS A 65 -8.21 7.52 -26.04
CA LYS A 65 -7.95 8.64 -25.13
C LYS A 65 -8.97 8.67 -23.99
N ILE A 66 -10.24 8.51 -24.32
CA ILE A 66 -11.33 8.49 -23.34
C ILE A 66 -11.14 7.33 -22.37
N ALA A 67 -10.89 6.11 -22.86
CA ALA A 67 -10.65 4.94 -22.00
C ALA A 67 -9.47 5.16 -21.04
N LYS A 68 -8.34 5.68 -21.54
CA LYS A 68 -7.19 5.99 -20.69
C LYS A 68 -7.50 7.08 -19.66
N GLN A 69 -8.26 8.10 -20.08
CA GLN A 69 -8.64 9.20 -19.22
C GLN A 69 -9.61 8.73 -18.12
N GLU A 70 -10.61 7.94 -18.47
CA GLU A 70 -11.58 7.35 -17.56
C GLU A 70 -10.88 6.45 -16.54
N GLU A 71 -9.99 5.55 -16.97
CA GLU A 71 -9.20 4.73 -16.05
C GLU A 71 -8.33 5.57 -15.09
N TRP A 72 -7.75 6.66 -15.61
CA TRP A 72 -6.93 7.54 -14.79
C TRP A 72 -7.77 8.32 -13.79
N GLU A 73 -8.93 8.81 -14.23
CA GLU A 73 -9.90 9.48 -13.38
C GLU A 73 -10.43 8.54 -12.31
N GLU A 74 -10.83 7.30 -12.63
CA GLU A 74 -11.29 6.31 -11.67
C GLU A 74 -10.22 5.97 -10.61
N LYS A 75 -8.97 5.79 -11.01
CA LYS A 75 -7.86 5.52 -10.07
C LYS A 75 -7.58 6.72 -9.18
N THR A 76 -7.73 7.93 -9.71
CA THR A 76 -7.47 9.19 -8.99
C THR A 76 -8.70 9.68 -8.21
N LYS A 77 -9.88 9.17 -8.54
CA LYS A 77 -11.14 9.56 -7.91
C LYS A 77 -11.15 9.05 -6.48
N LEU A 78 -11.06 9.99 -5.55
CA LEU A 78 -11.14 9.73 -4.11
C LEU A 78 -12.44 9.01 -3.70
N ALA A 79 -13.50 9.11 -4.50
CA ALA A 79 -14.74 8.37 -4.27
C ALA A 79 -14.55 6.84 -4.28
N ASN A 80 -13.57 6.33 -5.03
CA ASN A 80 -13.23 4.90 -5.02
C ASN A 80 -12.38 4.51 -3.79
N GLN A 81 -11.62 5.46 -3.23
CA GLN A 81 -10.83 5.22 -2.02
C GLN A 81 -11.68 5.28 -0.75
N PHE A 82 -12.68 6.16 -0.72
CA PHE A 82 -13.54 6.37 0.43
C PHE A 82 -14.98 6.04 0.05
N ARG A 83 -15.34 4.77 0.23
CA ARG A 83 -16.72 4.30 0.21
C ARG A 83 -17.22 4.05 1.63
N ALA A 84 -18.53 4.11 1.84
CA ALA A 84 -19.11 3.59 3.07
C ALA A 84 -18.84 2.08 3.17
N LEU A 85 -18.66 1.58 4.39
CA LEU A 85 -18.60 0.14 4.63
C LEU A 85 -19.99 -0.47 4.43
N GLU A 86 -20.04 -1.64 3.81
CA GLU A 86 -21.26 -2.44 3.66
C GLU A 86 -21.62 -3.09 5.01
N GLU A 87 -22.89 -3.48 5.19
CA GLU A 87 -23.37 -4.05 6.46
C GLU A 87 -22.60 -5.32 6.84
N ASP A 88 -22.33 -6.20 5.88
CA ASP A 88 -21.53 -7.41 6.08
C ASP A 88 -20.08 -7.10 6.47
N GLU A 89 -19.49 -6.04 5.92
CA GLU A 89 -18.12 -5.61 6.24
C GLU A 89 -18.04 -5.07 7.67
N ILE A 90 -19.06 -4.33 8.12
CA ILE A 90 -19.17 -3.86 9.50
C ILE A 90 -19.25 -5.04 10.46
N MET A 91 -20.15 -5.98 10.19
CA MET A 91 -20.31 -7.19 11.00
C MET A 91 -19.03 -8.02 11.07
N PHE A 92 -18.28 -8.11 9.97
CA PHE A 92 -16.98 -8.77 9.95
C PHE A 92 -15.96 -8.07 10.87
N LEU A 93 -15.85 -6.75 10.82
CA LEU A 93 -14.94 -6.00 11.69
C LEU A 93 -15.31 -6.12 13.17
N ASP A 94 -16.60 -6.12 13.47
CA ASP A 94 -17.09 -6.36 14.83
C ASP A 94 -16.76 -7.79 15.30
N SER A 95 -16.89 -8.80 14.45
CA SER A 95 -16.50 -10.18 14.78
C SER A 95 -15.00 -10.33 15.07
N ILE A 96 -14.14 -9.59 14.33
CA ILE A 96 -12.70 -9.55 14.61
C ILE A 96 -12.43 -8.91 15.96
N ARG A 97 -13.10 -7.80 16.26
CA ARG A 97 -12.94 -7.09 17.53
C ARG A 97 -13.40 -7.94 18.71
N GLU A 98 -14.55 -8.60 18.57
CA GLU A 98 -15.07 -9.54 19.57
C GLU A 98 -14.08 -10.69 19.80
N LYS A 99 -13.54 -11.27 18.72
CA LYS A 99 -12.53 -12.34 18.83
C LYS A 99 -11.27 -11.87 19.56
N GLN A 100 -10.76 -10.68 19.25
CA GLN A 100 -9.59 -10.11 19.94
C GLN A 100 -9.88 -9.85 21.42
N GLU A 101 -11.05 -9.31 21.74
CA GLU A 101 -11.45 -9.06 23.13
C GLU A 101 -11.64 -10.37 23.90
N ALA A 102 -12.23 -11.39 23.28
CA ALA A 102 -12.39 -12.71 23.88
C ALA A 102 -11.04 -13.36 24.18
N GLU A 103 -10.07 -13.26 23.26
CA GLU A 103 -8.71 -13.76 23.48
C GLU A 103 -7.98 -13.00 24.60
N GLU A 104 -8.09 -11.66 24.63
CA GLU A 104 -7.52 -10.86 25.72
C GLU A 104 -8.18 -11.18 27.07
N ARG A 105 -9.50 -11.37 27.07
CA ARG A 105 -10.28 -11.70 28.26
C ARG A 105 -9.88 -13.06 28.81
N GLN A 106 -9.80 -14.09 27.96
CA GLN A 106 -9.31 -15.41 28.36
C GLN A 106 -7.89 -15.32 28.92
N ARG A 107 -7.00 -14.57 28.27
CA ARG A 107 -5.64 -14.36 28.78
C ARG A 107 -5.64 -13.70 30.16
N ARG A 108 -6.44 -12.64 30.36
CA ARG A 108 -6.57 -11.97 31.66
C ARG A 108 -7.20 -12.85 32.74
N GLU A 109 -8.13 -13.72 32.38
CA GLU A 109 -8.73 -14.69 33.29
C GLU A 109 -7.69 -15.71 33.76
N MET A 110 -6.94 -16.31 32.83
CA MET A 110 -5.85 -17.24 33.14
C MET A 110 -4.77 -16.59 34.02
N ASP A 111 -4.26 -15.43 33.62
CA ASP A 111 -3.27 -14.66 34.41
C ASP A 111 -3.84 -14.32 35.81
N GLY A 112 -5.14 -13.98 35.88
CA GLY A 112 -5.83 -13.68 37.12
C GLY A 112 -5.96 -14.88 38.05
N GLU A 113 -6.24 -16.07 37.53
CA GLU A 113 -6.32 -17.32 38.28
C GLU A 113 -4.95 -17.73 38.83
N GLU A 114 -3.89 -17.65 38.02
CA GLU A 114 -2.52 -17.90 38.45
C GLU A 114 -2.11 -16.98 39.59
N LEU A 115 -2.41 -15.68 39.48
CA LEU A 115 -2.11 -14.70 40.53
C LEU A 115 -2.92 -14.94 41.81
N LYS A 116 -4.20 -15.37 41.70
CA LYS A 116 -5.03 -15.72 42.85
C LYS A 116 -4.46 -16.94 43.58
N SER A 117 -4.12 -18.00 42.84
CA SER A 117 -3.50 -19.22 43.38
C SER A 117 -2.17 -18.93 44.07
N PHE A 118 -1.32 -18.10 43.47
CA PHE A 118 -0.06 -17.66 44.10
C PHE A 118 -0.29 -16.90 45.41
N LYS A 119 -1.26 -15.95 45.44
CA LYS A 119 -1.60 -15.20 46.65
C LYS A 119 -2.09 -16.14 47.76
N GLU A 120 -2.93 -17.11 47.42
CA GLU A 120 -3.42 -18.11 48.37
C GLU A 120 -2.28 -18.97 48.92
N ALA A 121 -1.39 -19.49 48.06
CA ALA A 121 -0.25 -20.28 48.49
C ALA A 121 0.73 -19.50 49.39
N VAL A 122 0.98 -18.22 49.09
CA VAL A 122 1.79 -17.33 49.93
C VAL A 122 1.10 -17.06 51.27
N ALA A 123 -0.21 -16.80 51.27
CA ALA A 123 -0.98 -16.59 52.49
C ALA A 123 -0.99 -17.86 53.37
N ALA A 124 -1.18 -19.04 52.78
CA ALA A 124 -1.11 -20.32 53.49
C ALA A 124 0.30 -20.55 54.08
N ARG A 125 1.36 -20.29 53.32
CA ARG A 125 2.75 -20.42 53.78
C ARG A 125 3.08 -19.47 54.93
N THR A 126 2.69 -18.20 54.81
CA THR A 126 2.92 -17.19 55.86
C THR A 126 2.11 -17.48 57.12
N SER A 127 0.86 -17.96 56.96
CA SER A 127 0.02 -18.40 58.10
C SER A 127 0.59 -19.64 58.79
N ALA A 128 1.14 -20.59 58.02
CA ALA A 128 1.82 -21.75 58.58
C ALA A 128 3.10 -21.37 59.36
N LEU A 129 3.84 -20.36 58.90
CA LEU A 129 5.02 -19.82 59.60
C LEU A 129 4.67 -19.01 60.85
N ASN A 130 3.53 -18.30 60.85
CA ASN A 130 3.09 -17.45 61.97
C ASN A 130 2.23 -18.18 63.02
N LYS A 131 1.97 -19.49 62.85
CA LYS A 131 1.29 -20.28 63.88
C LYS A 131 2.25 -20.43 65.08
N PRO A 132 1.93 -19.90 66.27
CA PRO A 132 2.82 -20.05 67.42
C PRO A 132 2.88 -21.54 67.77
N SER A 133 4.09 -22.10 67.70
CA SER A 133 4.40 -23.44 68.18
C SER A 133 4.14 -23.51 69.68
N SER A 134 3.00 -24.05 70.07
CA SER A 134 2.82 -24.60 71.41
C SER A 134 3.51 -25.96 71.47
N ASP A 135 4.48 -26.03 72.37
CA ASP A 135 5.21 -27.20 72.89
C ASP A 135 6.33 -27.82 72.05
N VAL A 136 7.53 -27.74 72.64
CA VAL A 136 8.70 -28.61 72.43
C VAL A 136 8.87 -29.46 73.72
N PRO A 137 9.49 -30.65 73.68
CA PRO A 137 10.95 -30.62 73.73
C PRO A 137 11.67 -31.69 72.87
N SER A 138 12.84 -31.28 72.39
CA SER A 138 14.10 -32.03 72.42
C SER A 138 14.20 -33.38 71.69
N ILE A 139 15.02 -33.44 70.62
CA ILE A 139 16.25 -34.26 70.59
C ILE A 139 17.10 -33.95 69.34
N ALA A 140 18.34 -33.55 69.64
CA ALA A 140 19.63 -33.71 68.95
C ALA A 140 19.78 -33.55 67.41
N SER A 141 20.66 -32.63 67.05
CA SER A 141 21.58 -32.68 65.89
C SER A 141 23.02 -32.81 66.46
N PRO A 142 24.12 -33.02 65.70
CA PRO A 142 24.27 -33.20 64.25
C PRO A 142 25.28 -34.31 63.82
N GLU A 143 25.21 -34.80 62.58
CA GLU A 143 26.36 -35.47 61.93
C GLU A 143 26.53 -35.06 60.46
N SER A 144 27.76 -35.26 59.99
CA SER A 144 28.56 -34.32 59.21
C SER A 144 28.70 -34.68 57.72
N SER A 145 28.89 -33.64 56.91
CA SER A 145 29.65 -33.55 55.64
C SER A 145 30.06 -34.84 54.89
N THR A 146 29.82 -34.88 53.57
CA THR A 146 30.87 -34.67 52.54
C THR A 146 30.36 -34.88 51.08
N LYS A 147 30.97 -34.09 50.16
CA LYS A 147 31.09 -34.21 48.67
C LYS A 147 30.02 -33.55 47.78
N PRO A 148 30.37 -33.20 46.50
CA PRO A 148 31.59 -32.57 45.99
C PRO A 148 31.28 -31.33 45.09
N LYS A 149 32.26 -30.88 44.33
CA LYS A 149 32.56 -29.50 43.89
C LYS A 149 32.38 -29.30 42.36
N GLN A 150 31.92 -28.09 41.97
CA GLN A 150 31.97 -27.36 40.66
C GLN A 150 30.80 -27.48 39.65
N PRO A 151 30.63 -26.54 38.67
CA PRO A 151 30.85 -25.08 38.70
C PRO A 151 29.64 -24.26 38.16
N GLN A 152 29.61 -22.96 38.49
CA GLN A 152 28.68 -21.96 37.94
C GLN A 152 29.07 -21.56 36.49
N PRO A 153 28.11 -21.08 35.68
CA PRO A 153 28.27 -19.72 35.18
C PRO A 153 26.98 -18.89 35.29
N LYS A 154 27.06 -17.77 36.02
CA LYS A 154 26.07 -16.69 35.97
C LYS A 154 26.30 -15.90 34.69
N LYS A 155 25.34 -15.91 33.77
CA LYS A 155 25.27 -14.96 32.66
C LYS A 155 24.12 -13.99 32.95
N ASP A 156 24.47 -12.73 33.15
CA ASP A 156 23.54 -11.62 33.32
C ASP A 156 22.74 -11.38 32.03
N VAL A 157 21.48 -11.83 32.01
CA VAL A 157 20.54 -11.64 30.90
C VAL A 157 20.00 -10.20 30.84
N LYS A 158 20.36 -9.32 31.78
CA LYS A 158 19.76 -7.99 31.94
C LYS A 158 20.35 -6.87 31.06
N LYS A 159 21.20 -7.20 30.07
CA LYS A 159 21.80 -6.19 29.17
C LYS A 159 21.51 -6.39 27.66
N SER A 160 20.77 -7.42 27.25
CA SER A 160 20.58 -7.70 25.81
C SER A 160 19.43 -6.95 25.12
N LEU A 161 18.60 -6.20 25.86
CA LEU A 161 17.41 -5.53 25.30
C LEU A 161 17.45 -4.00 25.38
N LYS A 162 18.63 -3.37 25.34
CA LYS A 162 18.72 -1.91 25.18
C LYS A 162 18.79 -1.55 23.69
N GLY A 163 17.60 -1.46 23.09
CA GLY A 163 17.29 -0.51 22.01
C GLY A 163 17.86 -0.82 20.63
N MET A 164 17.20 -1.69 19.87
CA MET A 164 17.29 -1.68 18.41
C MET A 164 16.53 -0.47 17.87
N ILE A 165 17.23 0.62 17.57
CA ILE A 165 16.67 1.80 16.89
C ILE A 165 16.85 1.59 15.38
N VAL A 166 15.75 1.27 14.68
CA VAL A 166 15.72 1.33 13.21
C VAL A 166 15.44 2.78 12.79
N LYS A 167 16.50 3.53 12.48
CA LYS A 167 16.38 4.87 11.86
C LYS A 167 16.09 4.70 10.37
N LYS A 168 14.80 4.67 9.99
CA LYS A 168 14.40 4.75 8.58
C LYS A 168 14.79 6.12 8.03
N LYS A 169 15.62 6.10 6.99
CA LYS A 169 16.17 7.24 6.27
C LYS A 169 15.03 7.98 5.55
N THR A 170 14.63 9.14 6.03
CA THR A 170 13.94 10.13 5.19
C THR A 170 14.98 10.73 4.25
N LYS A 171 14.87 10.46 2.95
CA LYS A 171 15.51 11.28 1.92
C LYS A 171 14.82 12.66 1.93
N PRO A 172 15.50 13.77 2.23
CA PRO A 172 15.01 15.06 1.79
C PRO A 172 15.25 15.14 0.27
N LEU A 173 14.17 15.04 -0.49
CA LEU A 173 14.18 15.48 -1.88
C LEU A 173 14.54 16.96 -1.88
N GLY A 174 15.60 17.26 -2.62
CA GLY A 174 16.19 18.58 -2.73
C GLY A 174 15.18 19.62 -3.17
N VAL A 175 15.30 20.75 -2.49
CA VAL A 175 14.88 22.08 -2.92
C VAL A 175 15.29 22.32 -4.38
N THR A 176 14.26 22.50 -5.20
CA THR A 176 14.17 23.43 -6.33
C THR A 176 15.46 23.71 -7.12
N SER A 177 15.66 23.02 -8.24
CA SER A 177 16.37 23.57 -9.40
C SER A 177 15.36 24.08 -10.41
N LYS A 178 15.18 25.40 -10.39
CA LYS A 178 14.64 26.27 -11.42
C LYS A 178 15.21 25.92 -12.81
N PRO A 179 14.39 25.90 -13.86
CA PRO A 179 14.85 26.42 -15.14
C PRO A 179 14.00 27.63 -15.53
N SER A 180 14.70 28.74 -15.65
CA SER A 180 14.26 29.96 -16.32
C SER A 180 13.69 29.67 -17.70
N GLN A 181 12.51 30.20 -18.00
CA GLN A 181 12.16 30.62 -19.35
C GLN A 181 11.67 32.06 -19.33
N LYS A 182 12.32 32.87 -20.17
CA LYS A 182 11.96 34.24 -20.51
C LYS A 182 10.62 34.25 -21.27
N PRO A 183 9.78 35.29 -21.12
CA PRO A 183 8.60 35.44 -21.96
C PRO A 183 9.02 35.94 -23.35
N ILE A 184 8.57 35.22 -24.38
CA ILE A 184 8.53 35.73 -25.76
C ILE A 184 7.14 36.32 -25.95
N HIS A 185 7.12 37.62 -26.21
CA HIS A 185 6.01 38.36 -26.80
C HIS A 185 5.50 37.67 -28.07
N LYS A 186 4.18 37.60 -28.22
CA LYS A 186 3.51 37.76 -29.52
C LYS A 186 2.07 38.20 -29.27
N ASP A 187 1.85 39.47 -29.56
CA ASP A 187 0.55 40.09 -29.75
C ASP A 187 -0.20 39.39 -30.88
N ASN A 188 -1.52 39.23 -30.71
CA ASN A 188 -2.46 39.42 -31.80
C ASN A 188 -3.79 39.88 -31.20
N ASP A 189 -3.99 41.17 -31.39
CA ASP A 189 -5.24 41.91 -31.30
C ASP A 189 -6.20 41.42 -32.40
N GLU A 190 -7.44 41.08 -32.03
CA GLU A 190 -8.62 41.37 -32.85
C GLU A 190 -9.89 41.19 -32.01
N GLN A 191 -10.31 42.28 -31.38
CA GLN A 191 -11.73 42.63 -31.17
C GLN A 191 -12.16 43.56 -32.32
N PRO A 192 -13.46 43.78 -32.66
CA PRO A 192 -14.47 44.35 -31.73
C PRO A 192 -15.97 44.05 -32.13
N PRO A 193 -17.01 44.85 -31.76
CA PRO A 193 -17.46 45.35 -30.44
C PRO A 193 -18.98 45.19 -30.16
N GLY A 194 -19.42 45.53 -28.93
CA GLY A 194 -20.77 46.05 -28.63
C GLY A 194 -21.34 45.68 -27.25
N THR A 195 -21.07 46.45 -26.18
CA THR A 195 -22.00 47.35 -25.43
C THR A 195 -23.31 46.68 -24.96
N THR A 196 -23.65 46.59 -23.67
CA THR A 196 -23.98 47.71 -22.75
C THR A 196 -23.97 47.30 -21.27
N LYS A 197 -23.56 48.24 -20.40
CA LYS A 197 -23.66 48.22 -18.93
C LYS A 197 -25.06 48.64 -18.45
N PHE A 198 -25.54 48.03 -17.37
CA PHE A 198 -26.39 48.60 -16.30
C PHE A 198 -25.99 47.86 -15.01
N LEU A 199 -25.27 48.48 -14.05
CA LEU A 199 -25.79 49.16 -12.83
C LEU A 199 -26.89 48.34 -12.12
N GLU A 200 -26.94 48.12 -10.82
CA GLU A 200 -26.14 48.34 -9.61
C GLU A 200 -27.00 47.74 -8.48
N ASN A 201 -26.41 47.10 -7.45
CA ASN A 201 -26.95 47.08 -6.09
C ASN A 201 -25.91 46.55 -5.10
N LYS A 202 -25.24 47.52 -4.45
CA LYS A 202 -24.95 47.65 -3.01
C LYS A 202 -25.99 46.93 -2.10
N GLU A 203 -25.77 46.52 -0.85
CA GLU A 203 -24.75 46.66 0.21
C GLU A 203 -25.31 45.82 1.39
N SER A 204 -24.48 45.08 2.14
CA SER A 204 -24.53 45.02 3.61
C SER A 204 -23.63 43.92 4.18
N ASP A 205 -22.69 44.39 5.00
CA ASP A 205 -21.78 43.69 5.88
C ASP A 205 -22.45 42.70 6.87
N ASP A 206 -21.57 41.93 7.51
CA ASP A 206 -21.54 41.54 8.92
C ASP A 206 -21.50 40.04 9.27
N GLU A 207 -20.28 39.66 9.70
CA GLU A 207 -20.00 38.98 10.97
C GLU A 207 -20.02 37.43 11.03
N LEU A 208 -18.81 36.85 10.93
CA LEU A 208 -18.48 35.51 11.41
C LEU A 208 -18.37 35.50 12.95
N PRO A 209 -19.02 34.61 13.71
CA PRO A 209 -18.68 34.42 15.10
C PRO A 209 -17.49 33.46 15.28
N SER A 210 -16.52 33.94 16.04
CA SER A 210 -15.24 33.33 16.39
C SER A 210 -15.33 32.10 17.30
N SER A 211 -14.36 31.19 17.13
CA SER A 211 -14.18 29.95 17.89
C SER A 211 -13.91 30.20 19.39
N LYS A 212 -14.82 29.78 20.27
CA LYS A 212 -14.63 29.78 21.73
C LYS A 212 -13.53 28.78 22.13
N ARG A 213 -12.38 29.29 22.58
CA ARG A 213 -11.34 28.57 23.33
C ARG A 213 -11.82 28.34 24.78
N ARG A 214 -12.00 27.09 25.21
CA ARG A 214 -12.29 26.75 26.61
C ARG A 214 -10.96 26.76 27.40
N LYS A 215 -10.83 27.69 28.34
CA LYS A 215 -9.72 27.81 29.27
C LYS A 215 -10.09 27.00 30.52
N ILE A 216 -9.38 25.91 30.78
CA ILE A 216 -9.53 25.14 32.02
C ILE A 216 -8.45 25.68 32.96
N ALA A 217 -8.89 26.41 33.99
CA ALA A 217 -8.02 26.87 35.06
C ALA A 217 -7.97 25.80 36.15
N ASP A 218 -6.75 25.57 36.61
CA ASP A 218 -6.33 24.82 37.78
C ASP A 218 -6.79 25.54 39.07
N SER A 219 -7.38 24.84 40.04
CA SER A 219 -7.49 25.35 41.42
C SER A 219 -7.86 24.24 42.42
N GLN A 220 -6.87 23.98 43.30
CA GLN A 220 -6.86 23.42 44.66
C GLN A 220 -7.57 22.11 44.99
#